data_AF-A0A4U2D7V3-F1
#
_entry.id   AF-A0A4U2D7V3-F1
#
_cell.length_a   1.000
_cell.length_b   1.000
_cell.length_c   1.000
_cell.angle_alpha   90.00
_cell.angle_beta   90.00
_cell.angle_gamma   90.00
#
_symmetry.space_group_name_H-M   'P 1'
#
loop_
_entity.id
_entity.type
_entity.pdbx_description
1 polymer ?
#
loop_
_entity_poly.entity_id
_entity_poly.type
_entity_poly.pdbx_seq_one_letter_code
_entity_poly.pdbx_strand_id
1 'polypeptide(L)' 'MLNDLPTLSHEEQQKAVERIQEMMTQGISTAQAIKIVAEQIREEMSNKEE' A
#
# COMPACT_ATOMS: atom_id res chain seq x y z
N MET A 1 -13.17 15.43 -2.58
CA MET A 1 -11.82 15.68 -3.11
C MET A 1 -11.08 14.36 -3.11
N LEU A 2 -10.74 13.81 -4.28
CA LEU A 2 -9.90 12.62 -4.44
C LEU A 2 -8.40 12.99 -4.36
N ASN A 3 -8.09 14.15 -3.77
CA ASN A 3 -6.75 14.75 -3.74
C ASN A 3 -5.96 14.33 -2.50
N ASP A 4 -6.58 13.59 -1.58
CA ASP A 4 -5.96 13.02 -0.37
C ASP A 4 -5.46 11.59 -0.58
N LEU A 5 -5.59 11.05 -1.81
CA LEU A 5 -4.96 9.79 -2.14
C LEU A 5 -3.50 10.07 -2.49
N PRO A 6 -2.53 9.47 -1.77
CA PRO A 6 -1.13 9.61 -2.12
C PRO A 6 -0.94 9.14 -3.56
N THR A 7 -0.41 10.03 -4.41
CA THR A 7 -0.08 9.69 -5.78
C THR A 7 1.20 8.87 -5.79
N LEU A 8 1.04 7.55 -5.79
CA LEU A 8 2.14 6.60 -5.89
C LEU A 8 2.77 6.66 -7.29
N SER A 9 4.09 6.63 -7.35
CA SER A 9 4.83 6.35 -8.58
C SER A 9 4.50 4.95 -9.10
N HIS A 10 4.76 4.69 -10.39
CA HIS A 10 4.57 3.35 -10.95
C HIS A 10 5.37 2.27 -10.22
N GLU A 11 6.56 2.59 -9.71
CA GLU A 11 7.37 1.66 -8.93
C GLU A 11 6.73 1.35 -7.57
N GLU A 12 6.21 2.37 -6.87
CA GLU A 12 5.51 2.18 -5.59
C GLU A 12 4.20 1.40 -5.76
N GLN A 13 3.48 1.63 -6.87
CA GLN A 13 2.31 0.83 -7.22
C GLN A 13 2.66 -0.64 -7.43
N GLN A 14 3.74 -0.93 -8.18
CA GLN A 14 4.19 -2.30 -8.43
C GLN A 14 4.60 -3.00 -7.12
N LYS A 15 5.36 -2.32 -6.26
CA LYS A 15 5.72 -2.80 -4.91
C LYS A 15 4.49 -3.09 -4.05
N ALA A 16 3.47 -2.23 -4.11
CA ALA A 16 2.21 -2.45 -3.39
C ALA A 16 1.50 -3.72 -3.86
N VAL A 17 1.48 -3.97 -5.18
CA VAL A 17 0.91 -5.21 -5.76
C VAL A 17 1.67 -6.45 -5.31
N GLU A 18 3.01 -6.40 -5.35
CA GLU A 18 3.87 -7.52 -4.92
C GLU A 18 3.67 -7.85 -3.44
N ARG A 19 3.62 -6.83 -2.58
CA ARG A 19 3.32 -7.00 -1.14
C ARG A 19 1.95 -7.64 -0.91
N ILE A 20 0.91 -7.21 -1.64
CA ILE A 20 -0.43 -7.81 -1.54
C ILE A 20 -0.38 -9.29 -1.95
N GLN A 21 0.30 -9.60 -3.04
CA GLN A 21 0.44 -10.98 -3.53
C GLN A 21 1.19 -11.87 -2.54
N GLU A 22 2.29 -11.39 -1.94
CA GLU A 22 3.00 -12.10 -0.86
C GLU A 22 2.13 -12.37 0.36
N MET A 23 1.29 -11.41 0.76
CA MET A 23 0.36 -11.64 1.87
C MET A 23 -0.70 -12.70 1.51
N MET A 24 -1.16 -12.70 0.27
CA MET A 24 -2.10 -13.71 -0.21
C MET A 24 -1.48 -15.13 -0.22
N THR A 25 -0.19 -15.28 -0.55
CA THR A 25 0.49 -16.59 -0.47
C THR A 25 0.62 -17.07 0.97
N GLN A 26 0.66 -16.16 1.93
CA GLN A 26 0.63 -16.45 3.37
C GLN A 26 -0.79 -16.74 3.91
N GLY A 27 -1.81 -16.72 3.06
CA GLY A 27 -3.20 -17.00 3.42
C GLY A 27 -3.96 -15.79 3.95
N ILE A 28 -3.41 -14.57 3.85
CA ILE A 28 -4.13 -13.35 4.21
C ILE A 28 -5.15 -13.04 3.11
N SER A 29 -6.36 -12.69 3.50
CA SER A 29 -7.40 -12.31 2.54
C SER A 29 -7.01 -11.04 1.78
N THR A 30 -7.35 -10.97 0.49
CA THR A 30 -7.02 -9.80 -0.36
C THR A 30 -7.50 -8.47 0.23
N ALA A 31 -8.70 -8.45 0.84
CA ALA A 31 -9.23 -7.24 1.48
C ALA A 31 -8.38 -6.79 2.69
N GLN A 32 -7.91 -7.74 3.51
CA GLN A 32 -7.01 -7.44 4.62
C GLN A 32 -5.63 -6.99 4.13
N ALA A 33 -5.08 -7.67 3.11
CA ALA A 33 -3.80 -7.31 2.52
C ALA A 33 -3.81 -5.88 1.95
N ILE A 34 -4.87 -5.51 1.21
CA ILE A 34 -5.05 -4.14 0.71
C ILE A 34 -5.07 -3.13 1.86
N LYS A 35 -5.81 -3.44 2.95
CA LYS A 35 -5.89 -2.55 4.11
C LYS A 35 -4.51 -2.32 4.74
N ILE A 36 -3.75 -3.40 4.97
CA ILE A 36 -2.41 -3.35 5.55
C ILE A 36 -1.47 -2.52 4.67
N VAL A 37 -1.43 -2.80 3.36
CA VAL A 37 -0.57 -2.05 2.42
C VAL A 37 -0.97 -0.58 2.35
N ALA A 38 -2.26 -0.26 2.36
CA ALA A 38 -2.72 1.12 2.38
C ALA A 38 -2.34 1.87 3.66
N GLU A 39 -2.34 1.19 4.82
CA GLU A 39 -1.86 1.75 6.09
C GLU A 39 -0.35 2.02 6.03
N GLN A 40 0.44 1.04 5.57
CA GLN A 40 1.89 1.19 5.38
C GLN A 40 2.24 2.36 4.46
N ILE A 41 1.53 2.50 3.33
CA ILE A 41 1.74 3.62 2.39
C ILE A 41 1.48 4.97 3.06
N ARG A 42 0.41 5.09 3.87
CA ARG A 42 0.11 6.33 4.58
C ARG A 42 1.18 6.66 5.62
N GLU A 43 1.68 5.66 6.36
CA GLU A 43 2.77 5.84 7.31
C GLU A 43 4.08 6.24 6.60
N GLU A 44 4.44 5.56 5.52
CA GLU A 44 5.62 5.88 4.70
C GLU A 44 5.56 7.32 4.16
N MET A 45 4.39 7.77 3.68
CA MET A 45 4.18 9.13 3.18
C MET A 45 4.23 10.18 4.31
N SER A 46 3.60 9.91 5.46
CA SER A 46 3.63 10.81 6.62
C SER A 46 5.05 10.99 7.15
N ASN A 47 5.86 9.93 7.18
CA ASN A 47 7.25 9.99 7.61
C ASN A 47 8.18 10.64 6.57
N LYS A 48 7.77 10.72 5.30
CA LYS A 48 8.54 11.35 4.22
C LYS A 48 8.33 12.86 4.15
N GLU A 49 7.26 13.37 4.77
CA GLU A 49 6.93 14.79 4.87
C GLU A 49 7.52 15.47 6.13
N GLU A 50 8.10 14.69 7.07
CA GLU A 50 8.85 15.16 8.25
C GLU A 50 10.35 15.37 7.97
#